data_AF-A0A2H9PQR9-F1
#
_entry.id   AF-A0A2H9PQR9-F1
#
_cell.length_a   1.000
_cell.length_b   1.000
_cell.length_c   1.000
_cell.angle_alpha   90.00
_cell.angle_beta   90.00
_cell.angle_gamma   90.00
#
_symmetry.space_group_name_H-M   'P 1'
#
loop_
_entity.id
_entity.type
_entity.pdbx_description
1 polymer ?
#
loop_
_entity_poly.entity_id
_entity_poly.type
_entity_poly.pdbx_seq_one_letter_code
_entity_poly.pdbx_strand_id
1 'polypeptide(L)'
;MKLIINLSLSLILILTIFISGCNNNNSTKDQAISLAEKSECGQAAYLTEEINHNEYTNTWWINLKMKEPKTGCNPACVINLEQKTAEINWRCTGLLLD
;
A
#
# COMPACT_ATOMS: atom_id res chain seq x y z
N MET A 1 43.15 -5.14 -33.19
CA MET A 1 42.04 -4.33 -33.73
C MET A 1 40.72 -5.04 -33.40
N LYS A 2 39.81 -4.32 -32.72
CA LYS A 2 38.41 -4.63 -32.37
C LYS A 2 38.10 -5.88 -31.52
N LEU A 3 38.06 -5.60 -30.22
CA LEU A 3 37.22 -6.20 -29.20
C LEU A 3 35.73 -5.97 -29.55
N ILE A 4 34.94 -7.01 -29.81
CA ILE A 4 33.48 -6.99 -29.57
C ILE A 4 33.10 -8.38 -29.03
N ILE A 5 32.65 -8.36 -27.78
CA ILE A 5 32.36 -9.50 -26.94
C ILE A 5 31.09 -10.17 -27.47
N ASN A 6 31.19 -11.46 -27.76
CA ASN A 6 30.10 -12.37 -28.04
C ASN A 6 29.31 -12.61 -26.73
N LEU A 7 28.43 -11.66 -26.35
CA LEU A 7 27.46 -11.83 -25.27
C LEU A 7 26.10 -12.12 -25.91
N SER A 8 25.96 -13.39 -26.29
CA SER A 8 24.83 -13.98 -26.96
C SER A 8 23.50 -13.71 -26.24
N LEU A 9 22.46 -13.45 -27.04
CA LEU A 9 21.00 -13.60 -26.89
C LEU A 9 20.32 -13.89 -25.53
N SER A 10 21.01 -14.46 -24.54
CA SER A 10 20.50 -14.81 -23.21
C SER A 10 20.16 -13.60 -22.32
N LEU A 11 20.72 -12.41 -22.58
CA LEU A 11 20.43 -11.21 -21.77
C LEU A 11 19.13 -10.50 -22.19
N ILE A 12 18.71 -10.65 -23.45
CA ILE A 12 17.47 -10.01 -23.98
C ILE A 12 16.23 -10.76 -23.48
N LEU A 13 16.33 -12.06 -23.18
CA LEU A 13 15.22 -12.87 -22.68
C LEU A 13 14.82 -12.53 -21.23
N ILE A 14 15.73 -11.93 -20.44
CA ILE A 14 15.43 -11.56 -19.04
C ILE A 14 14.55 -10.29 -18.98
N LEU A 15 14.51 -9.49 -20.05
CA LEU A 15 13.70 -8.28 -20.11
C LEU A 15 12.21 -8.55 -20.43
N THR A 16 11.87 -9.71 -20.99
CA THR A 16 10.49 -10.01 -21.42
C THR A 16 9.65 -10.77 -20.39
N ILE A 17 10.23 -11.26 -19.28
CA ILE A 17 9.51 -12.10 -18.30
C ILE A 17 8.67 -11.28 -17.29
N PHE A 18 8.85 -9.96 -17.18
CA PHE A 18 8.15 -9.16 -16.16
C PHE A 18 6.79 -8.57 -16.56
N ILE A 19 6.28 -8.80 -17.78
CA ILE A 19 5.11 -8.07 -18.31
C ILE A 19 3.85 -8.93 -18.50
N SER A 20 3.63 -9.94 -17.66
CA SER A 20 2.36 -10.69 -17.73
C SER A 20 1.68 -10.84 -16.37
N GLY A 21 0.92 -9.81 -16.02
CA GLY A 21 -0.46 -10.01 -15.57
C GLY A 21 -0.72 -10.10 -14.08
N CYS A 22 -0.60 -8.99 -13.35
CA CYS A 22 -1.42 -8.81 -12.14
C CYS A 22 -2.85 -8.44 -12.59
N ASN A 23 -3.84 -9.24 -12.19
CA ASN A 23 -5.25 -9.11 -12.54
C ASN A 23 -5.87 -7.77 -12.08
N ASN A 24 -6.63 -7.11 -12.95
CA ASN A 24 -6.99 -5.69 -12.83
C ASN A 24 -8.18 -5.33 -11.91
N ASN A 25 -8.75 -6.29 -11.18
CA ASN A 25 -9.84 -6.02 -10.21
C ASN A 25 -9.38 -6.27 -8.76
N ASN A 26 -8.41 -7.15 -8.57
CA ASN A 26 -7.57 -7.23 -7.36
C ASN A 26 -6.52 -6.10 -7.34
N SER A 27 -6.26 -5.47 -8.49
CA SER A 27 -5.15 -4.55 -8.65
C SER A 27 -5.27 -3.28 -7.80
N THR A 28 -6.46 -2.73 -7.59
CA THR A 28 -6.62 -1.48 -6.83
C THR A 28 -6.51 -1.70 -5.32
N LYS A 29 -7.06 -2.82 -4.82
CA LYS A 29 -6.86 -3.25 -3.43
C LYS A 29 -5.38 -3.54 -3.17
N ASP A 30 -4.73 -4.31 -4.04
CA ASP A 30 -3.30 -4.65 -3.91
C ASP A 30 -2.41 -3.40 -4.02
N GLN A 31 -2.75 -2.46 -4.92
CA GLN A 31 -2.09 -1.15 -4.98
C GLN A 31 -2.27 -0.35 -3.69
N ALA A 32 -3.47 -0.37 -3.10
CA ALA A 32 -3.73 0.33 -1.85
C ALA A 32 -2.94 -0.28 -0.69
N ILE A 33 -2.87 -1.61 -0.60
CA ILE A 33 -2.03 -2.32 0.37
C ILE A 33 -0.56 -1.93 0.16
N SER A 34 -0.06 -2.03 -1.07
CA SER A 34 1.35 -1.72 -1.36
C SER A 34 1.72 -0.26 -1.06
N LEU A 35 0.79 0.68 -1.30
CA LEU A 35 0.99 2.08 -0.97
C LEU A 35 0.97 2.30 0.55
N ALA A 36 0.04 1.66 1.27
CA ALA A 36 -0.03 1.73 2.73
C ALA A 36 1.23 1.15 3.40
N GLU A 37 1.74 0.00 2.95
CA GLU A 37 2.96 -0.65 3.45
C GLU A 37 4.20 0.26 3.34
N LYS A 38 4.29 1.03 2.26
CA LYS A 38 5.42 1.94 1.98
C LYS A 38 5.27 3.32 2.64
N SER A 39 4.10 3.61 3.19
CA SER A 39 3.78 4.89 3.83
C SER A 39 4.06 4.91 5.33
N GLU A 40 3.71 6.01 5.99
CA GLU A 40 3.74 6.10 7.46
C GLU A 40 2.86 5.02 8.11
N CYS A 41 1.76 4.60 7.47
CA CYS A 41 0.88 3.56 7.99
C CYS A 41 1.62 2.25 8.29
N GLY A 42 2.43 1.75 7.33
CA GLY A 42 3.23 0.53 7.50
C GLY A 42 4.42 0.69 8.46
N GLN A 43 4.88 1.93 8.67
CA GLN A 43 5.95 2.22 9.62
C GLN A 43 5.43 2.26 11.06
N ALA A 44 4.26 2.88 11.28
CA ALA A 44 3.69 3.11 12.60
C ALA A 44 2.84 1.94 13.15
N ALA A 45 2.36 1.05 12.28
CA ALA A 45 1.36 0.03 12.63
C ALA A 45 1.51 -1.26 11.81
N TYR A 46 0.79 -2.30 12.24
CA TYR A 46 0.47 -3.45 11.41
C TYR A 46 -0.85 -3.19 10.67
N LEU A 47 -0.85 -3.35 9.34
CA LEU A 47 -2.07 -3.34 8.54
C LEU A 47 -2.89 -4.61 8.84
N THR A 48 -4.19 -4.47 9.11
CA THR A 48 -5.06 -5.63 9.33
C THR A 48 -5.69 -6.11 8.02
N GLU A 49 -6.37 -7.26 8.07
CA GLU A 49 -7.13 -7.79 6.93
C GLU A 49 -8.47 -7.05 6.71
N GLU A 50 -8.85 -6.14 7.62
CA GLU A 50 -10.06 -5.33 7.54
C GLU A 50 -9.87 -4.16 6.59
N ILE A 51 -10.08 -4.44 5.30
CA ILE A 51 -9.87 -3.52 4.18
C ILE A 51 -11.22 -3.23 3.51
N ASN A 52 -11.59 -1.96 3.43
CA ASN A 52 -12.85 -1.51 2.83
C ASN A 52 -12.60 -0.41 1.81
N HIS A 53 -13.32 -0.43 0.69
CA HIS A 53 -13.36 0.68 -0.25
C HIS A 53 -14.55 1.58 0.08
N ASN A 54 -14.29 2.87 0.24
CA ASN A 54 -15.33 3.88 0.38
C ASN A 54 -15.63 4.45 -1.01
N GLU A 55 -16.76 4.06 -1.58
CA GLU A 55 -17.19 4.48 -2.92
C GLU A 55 -17.48 5.99 -3.01
N TYR A 56 -17.92 6.62 -1.92
CA TYR A 56 -18.27 8.04 -1.90
C TYR A 56 -17.04 8.95 -2.02
N THR A 57 -15.97 8.61 -1.30
CA THR A 57 -14.69 9.36 -1.36
C THR A 57 -13.69 8.75 -2.34
N ASN A 58 -14.01 7.60 -2.92
CA ASN A 58 -13.11 6.78 -3.73
C ASN A 58 -11.76 6.48 -3.04
N THR A 59 -11.80 6.17 -1.75
CA THR A 59 -10.59 5.87 -0.94
C THR A 59 -10.63 4.46 -0.35
N TRP A 60 -9.47 3.84 -0.18
CA TRP A 60 -9.36 2.58 0.56
C TRP A 60 -9.07 2.86 2.04
N TRP A 61 -9.65 2.04 2.91
CA TRP A 61 -9.52 2.14 4.36
C TRP A 61 -9.04 0.80 4.88
N ILE A 62 -7.87 0.78 5.54
CA ILE A 62 -7.28 -0.41 6.15
C ILE A 62 -7.17 -0.14 7.65
N ASN A 63 -7.81 -0.96 8.50
CA ASN A 63 -7.65 -0.77 9.93
C ASN A 63 -6.20 -1.01 10.38
N LEU A 64 -5.78 -0.27 11.40
CA LEU A 64 -4.40 -0.28 11.88
C LEU A 64 -4.32 -0.82 13.30
N LYS A 65 -3.41 -1.76 13.51
CA LYS A 65 -2.94 -2.13 14.85
C LYS A 65 -1.65 -1.37 15.15
N MET A 66 -1.79 -0.25 15.86
CA MET A 66 -0.67 0.64 16.18
C MET A 66 0.39 -0.04 17.05
N LYS A 67 1.66 0.25 16.81
CA LYS A 67 2.75 -0.10 17.72
C LYS A 67 2.64 0.68 19.04
N GLU A 68 2.19 1.93 18.95
CA GLU A 68 1.87 2.80 20.08
C GLU A 68 0.39 3.20 20.02
N PRO A 69 -0.51 2.47 20.71
CA PRO A 69 -1.95 2.75 20.66
C PRO A 69 -2.32 4.01 21.44
N LYS A 70 -3.31 4.75 20.94
CA LYS A 70 -3.95 5.86 21.64
C LYS A 70 -5.27 5.39 22.26
N THR A 71 -5.43 5.58 23.56
CA THR A 71 -6.66 5.22 24.28
C THR A 71 -7.87 5.92 23.64
N GLY A 72 -8.96 5.17 23.45
CA GLY A 72 -10.18 5.70 22.85
C GLY A 72 -10.14 5.90 21.33
N CYS A 73 -9.08 5.48 20.65
CA CYS A 73 -8.95 5.64 19.20
C CYS A 73 -8.93 4.31 18.45
N ASN A 74 -9.58 4.28 17.28
CA ASN A 74 -9.55 3.17 16.33
C ASN A 74 -9.02 3.62 14.94
N PRO A 75 -7.69 3.66 14.75
CA PRO A 75 -7.08 4.24 13.56
C PRO A 75 -7.26 3.36 12.31
N ALA A 76 -7.29 4.03 11.15
CA ALA A 76 -7.22 3.40 9.84
C ALA A 76 -6.21 4.13 8.95
N CYS A 77 -5.56 3.41 8.05
CA CYS A 77 -4.86 4.01 6.92
C CYS A 77 -5.90 4.36 5.86
N VAL A 78 -5.98 5.62 5.49
CA VAL A 78 -6.83 6.11 4.40
C VAL A 78 -5.95 6.33 3.19
N ILE A 79 -6.23 5.60 2.12
CA ILE A 79 -5.43 5.60 0.90
C ILE A 79 -6.23 6.23 -0.23
N ASN A 80 -5.64 7.24 -0.87
CA ASN A 80 -6.13 7.81 -2.12
C ASN A 80 -5.17 7.41 -3.25
N LEU A 81 -5.60 6.51 -4.13
CA LEU A 81 -4.78 6.01 -5.23
C LEU A 81 -4.53 7.07 -6.32
N GLU A 82 -5.48 7.98 -6.54
CA GLU A 82 -5.36 9.06 -7.52
C GLU A 82 -4.30 10.08 -7.08
N GLN A 83 -4.33 10.46 -5.80
CA GLN A 83 -3.39 11.40 -5.20
C GLN A 83 -2.09 10.73 -4.75
N LYS A 84 -2.03 9.39 -4.75
CA LYS A 84 -0.92 8.58 -4.25
C LYS A 84 -0.56 8.89 -2.79
N THR A 85 -1.57 9.14 -1.96
CA THR A 85 -1.40 9.41 -0.53
C THR A 85 -1.91 8.23 0.32
N ALA A 86 -1.31 8.05 1.49
CA ALA A 86 -1.72 7.08 2.50
C ALA A 86 -1.44 7.70 3.87
N GLU A 87 -2.51 7.97 4.62
CA GLU A 87 -2.46 8.77 5.85
C GLU A 87 -3.21 8.07 6.99
N ILE A 88 -2.71 8.24 8.22
CA ILE A 88 -3.34 7.68 9.41
C ILE A 88 -4.52 8.56 9.83
N ASN A 89 -5.72 8.03 9.74
CA ASN A 89 -6.93 8.66 10.27
C ASN A 89 -7.25 8.10 11.66
N TRP A 90 -7.08 8.93 12.69
CA TRP A 90 -7.42 8.61 14.07
C TRP A 90 -8.91 8.85 14.33
N ARG A 91 -9.71 7.79 14.25
CA ARG A 91 -11.13 7.84 14.63
C ARG A 91 -11.25 7.64 16.15
N CYS A 92 -11.16 8.72 16.91
CA CYS A 92 -11.24 8.69 18.37
C CYS A 92 -12.67 8.98 18.86
N THR A 93 -13.12 8.27 19.91
CA THR A 93 -14.35 8.57 20.62
C THR A 93 -14.05 9.47 21.82
N GLY A 94 -14.85 10.52 22.01
CA GLY A 94 -14.65 11.49 23.08
C GLY A 94 -15.26 11.02 24.40
N LEU A 95 -14.41 10.67 25.36
CA LEU A 95 -14.34 11.36 26.66
C LEU A 95 -12.91 11.19 27.19
N LEU A 96 -12.11 12.25 27.06
CA LEU A 96 -10.84 12.37 27.79
C LEU A 96 -11.21 12.51 29.28
N LEU A 97 -11.03 11.45 30.05
CA LEU A 97 -10.75 11.61 31.47
C LEU A 97 -9.23 11.40 31.58
N ASP A 98 -8.53 12.53 31.56
CA ASP A 98 -7.13 12.62 31.97
C ASP A 98 -7.02 12.39 33.49
#